data_AF-A0A4Z0M7W7-F1
#
_entry.id   AF-A0A4Z0M7W7-F1
#
_cell.length_a   1.000
_cell.length_b   1.000
_cell.length_c   1.000
_cell.angle_alpha   90.00
_cell.angle_beta   90.00
_cell.angle_gamma   90.00
#
_symmetry.space_group_name_H-M   'P 1'
#
loop_
_entity.id
_entity.type
_entity.pdbx_description
1 polymer ?
#
loop_
_entity_poly.entity_id
_entity_poly.type
_entity_poly.pdbx_seq_one_letter_code
_entity_poly.pdbx_strand_id
1 'polypeptide(L)'
;MKAIAEFAMRSRFHALGLAVAGSGSILFCWISAAILGLVTLRKGVGSGLQLMLWALLLPLVLIFTYGDSGPFTLLLGTTLLAVVLRTTVSLSLTLLGGVAVAALTGLGLLVLASAYLEQLLAVFVEFIASLEQQFAEGGQQVTLQRPSALQIAGLMGAGMGMSCILCLLLARYWQSALYNPGGFGSEFRALRYPPAVTAAMVLVAVAVSALGVEYRTWAVIASLPLNFVGLALVHARVQMRGMSGGWLVGFYLAWLLLDPVKLLMMVFAVVDSWLDFRRRWAGAEPPARGDG
;
A
#
# COMPACT_ATOMS: atom_id res chain seq x y z
N MET A 1 -18.96 -0.48 4.98
CA MET A 1 -18.19 -1.38 4.09
C MET A 1 -18.38 -2.87 4.34
N LYS A 2 -18.82 -3.31 5.54
CA LYS A 2 -19.09 -4.74 5.83
C LYS A 2 -20.12 -5.38 4.88
N ALA A 3 -21.16 -4.64 4.50
CA ALA A 3 -22.22 -5.10 3.60
C ALA A 3 -21.70 -5.56 2.22
N ILE A 4 -20.69 -4.89 1.65
CA ILE A 4 -20.07 -5.28 0.37
C ILE A 4 -19.41 -6.66 0.51
N ALA A 5 -18.64 -6.83 1.59
CA ALA A 5 -17.97 -8.10 1.88
C ALA A 5 -18.98 -9.22 2.15
N GLU A 6 -20.04 -8.96 2.92
CA GLU A 6 -21.11 -9.93 3.17
C GLU A 6 -21.75 -10.36 1.85
N PHE A 7 -22.14 -9.41 1.00
CA PHE A 7 -22.78 -9.69 -0.28
C PHE A 7 -21.87 -10.49 -1.22
N ALA A 8 -20.61 -10.08 -1.37
CA ALA A 8 -19.63 -10.81 -2.18
C ALA A 8 -19.46 -12.26 -1.69
N MET A 9 -19.55 -12.49 -0.38
CA MET A 9 -19.35 -13.83 0.20
C MET A 9 -20.58 -14.74 0.15
N ARG A 10 -21.78 -14.22 -0.15
CA ARG A 10 -23.03 -15.00 -0.23
C ARG A 10 -22.99 -16.11 -1.27
N SER A 11 -22.42 -15.86 -2.46
CA SER A 11 -22.27 -16.90 -3.48
C SER A 11 -21.08 -16.62 -4.41
N ARG A 12 -20.63 -17.64 -5.15
CA ARG A 12 -19.57 -17.47 -6.17
C ARG A 12 -19.95 -16.47 -7.27
N PHE A 13 -21.23 -16.38 -7.60
CA PHE A 13 -21.73 -15.48 -8.65
C PHE A 13 -21.75 -14.02 -8.20
N HIS A 14 -22.05 -13.75 -6.92
CA HIS A 14 -21.97 -12.40 -6.38
C HIS A 14 -20.52 -11.90 -6.34
N ALA A 15 -19.58 -12.74 -5.89
CA ALA A 15 -18.15 -12.42 -5.93
C ALA A 15 -17.67 -12.16 -7.37
N LEU A 16 -18.07 -13.01 -8.32
CA LEU A 16 -17.73 -12.86 -9.73
C LEU A 16 -18.28 -11.57 -10.33
N GLY A 17 -19.58 -11.31 -10.16
CA GLY A 17 -20.24 -10.12 -10.70
C GLY A 17 -19.61 -8.82 -10.19
N LEU A 18 -19.37 -8.72 -8.87
CA LEU A 18 -18.70 -7.55 -8.29
C LEU A 18 -17.25 -7.41 -8.77
N ALA A 19 -16.49 -8.51 -8.78
CA ALA A 19 -15.08 -8.47 -9.17
C ALA A 19 -14.93 -8.06 -10.65
N VAL A 20 -15.73 -8.61 -11.55
CA VAL A 20 -15.69 -8.28 -12.98
C VAL A 20 -16.22 -6.87 -13.25
N ALA A 21 -17.34 -6.48 -12.63
CA ALA A 21 -17.90 -5.14 -12.82
C ALA A 21 -16.94 -4.04 -12.34
N GLY A 22 -16.26 -4.27 -11.21
CA GLY A 22 -15.29 -3.31 -10.69
C GLY A 22 -13.94 -3.34 -11.42
N SER A 23 -13.53 -4.47 -12.02
CA SER A 23 -12.17 -4.62 -12.57
C SER A 23 -11.92 -3.78 -13.81
N GLY A 24 -12.95 -3.48 -14.60
CA GLY A 24 -12.84 -2.60 -15.77
C GLY A 24 -12.84 -1.11 -15.45
N SER A 25 -12.98 -0.71 -14.19
CA SER A 25 -13.03 0.70 -13.80
C SER A 25 -11.80 1.10 -13.01
N ILE A 26 -11.16 2.20 -13.40
CA ILE A 26 -10.06 2.81 -12.65
C ILE A 26 -10.53 3.21 -11.23
N LEU A 27 -11.78 3.63 -11.08
CA LEU A 27 -12.32 4.10 -9.79
C LEU A 27 -12.70 2.96 -8.83
N PHE A 28 -13.01 1.77 -9.34
CA PHE A 28 -13.56 0.66 -8.54
C PHE A 28 -12.72 -0.62 -8.55
N CYS A 29 -11.64 -0.69 -9.33
CA CYS A 29 -10.78 -1.88 -9.43
C CYS A 29 -10.17 -2.30 -8.08
N TRP A 30 -9.96 -1.36 -7.16
CA TRP A 30 -9.49 -1.64 -5.80
C TRP A 30 -10.50 -2.46 -4.97
N ILE A 31 -11.81 -2.28 -5.19
CA ILE A 31 -12.84 -3.11 -4.56
C ILE A 31 -12.75 -4.53 -5.10
N SER A 32 -12.59 -4.69 -6.42
CA SER A 32 -12.40 -6.00 -7.04
C SER A 32 -11.16 -6.70 -6.50
N ALA A 33 -10.02 -6.00 -6.41
CA ALA A 33 -8.80 -6.54 -5.84
C ALA A 33 -8.98 -6.99 -4.37
N ALA A 34 -9.67 -6.19 -3.55
CA ALA A 34 -9.99 -6.57 -2.17
C ALA A 34 -10.95 -7.77 -2.08
N ILE A 35 -11.92 -7.91 -2.99
CA ILE A 35 -12.81 -9.08 -3.07
C ILE A 35 -12.00 -10.33 -3.45
N LEU A 36 -11.11 -10.24 -4.45
CA LEU A 36 -10.19 -11.33 -4.81
C LEU A 36 -9.34 -11.76 -3.60
N GLY A 37 -8.77 -10.79 -2.88
CA GLY A 37 -8.03 -11.03 -1.65
C GLY A 37 -8.89 -11.75 -0.60
N LEU A 38 -10.12 -11.28 -0.37
CA LEU A 38 -11.04 -11.87 0.62
C LEU A 38 -11.41 -13.31 0.28
N VAL A 39 -11.74 -13.57 -0.99
CA VAL A 39 -12.05 -14.93 -1.48
C VAL A 39 -10.83 -15.84 -1.35
N THR A 40 -9.65 -15.36 -1.71
CA THR A 40 -8.38 -16.10 -1.55
C THR A 40 -8.14 -16.47 -0.08
N LEU A 41 -8.24 -15.48 0.82
CA LEU A 41 -8.01 -15.68 2.25
C LEU A 41 -9.04 -16.60 2.90
N ARG A 42 -10.32 -16.55 2.50
CA ARG A 42 -11.40 -17.32 3.13
C ARG A 42 -11.68 -18.67 2.47
N LYS A 43 -11.82 -18.71 1.15
CA LYS A 43 -12.19 -19.90 0.38
C LYS A 43 -11.00 -20.69 -0.17
N GLY A 44 -9.82 -20.08 -0.15
CA GLY A 44 -8.57 -20.73 -0.53
C GLY A 44 -8.01 -20.25 -1.86
N VAL A 45 -6.74 -20.62 -2.10
CA VAL A 45 -5.97 -20.18 -3.28
C VAL A 45 -6.66 -20.59 -4.57
N GLY A 46 -7.14 -21.84 -4.68
CA GLY A 46 -7.84 -22.32 -5.88
C GLY A 46 -9.07 -21.48 -6.24
N SER A 47 -9.95 -21.18 -5.27
CA SER A 47 -11.12 -20.33 -5.50
C SER A 47 -10.75 -18.88 -5.82
N GLY A 48 -9.70 -18.36 -5.18
CA GLY A 48 -9.17 -17.02 -5.46
C GLY A 48 -8.63 -16.90 -6.90
N LEU A 49 -7.81 -17.85 -7.32
CA LEU A 49 -7.24 -17.89 -8.67
C LEU A 49 -8.31 -18.09 -9.75
N GLN A 50 -9.31 -18.94 -9.50
CA GLN A 50 -10.43 -19.10 -10.43
C GLN A 50 -11.21 -17.80 -10.60
N LEU A 51 -11.48 -17.07 -9.52
CA LEU A 51 -12.13 -15.77 -9.57
C LEU A 51 -11.26 -14.72 -10.29
N MET A 52 -9.95 -14.73 -10.00
CA MET A 52 -8.99 -13.83 -10.64
C MET A 52 -8.94 -14.03 -12.15
N LEU A 53 -8.94 -15.28 -12.62
CA LEU A 53 -8.92 -15.59 -14.06
C LEU A 53 -10.06 -14.89 -14.81
N TRP A 54 -11.27 -14.93 -14.25
CA TRP A 54 -12.43 -14.24 -14.85
C TRP A 54 -12.37 -12.72 -14.68
N ALA A 55 -11.94 -12.24 -13.52
CA ALA A 55 -11.88 -10.81 -13.24
C ALA A 55 -10.82 -10.08 -14.07
N LEU A 56 -9.74 -10.77 -14.49
CA LEU A 56 -8.66 -10.21 -15.30
C LEU A 56 -9.00 -10.05 -16.79
N LEU A 57 -10.06 -10.70 -17.29
CA LEU A 57 -10.42 -10.61 -18.72
C LEU A 57 -10.66 -9.15 -19.15
N LEU A 58 -11.39 -8.38 -18.35
CA LEU A 58 -11.72 -6.99 -18.68
C LEU A 58 -10.49 -6.05 -18.59
N PRO A 59 -9.67 -6.08 -17.51
CA PRO A 59 -8.37 -5.40 -17.49
C PRO A 59 -7.44 -5.78 -18.64
N LEU A 60 -7.46 -7.04 -19.09
CA LEU A 60 -6.64 -7.47 -20.21
C LEU A 60 -7.05 -6.76 -21.52
N VAL A 61 -8.35 -6.57 -21.75
CA VAL A 61 -8.84 -5.75 -22.87
C VAL A 61 -8.34 -4.31 -22.75
N LEU A 62 -8.38 -3.71 -21.55
CA LEU A 62 -7.89 -2.34 -21.33
C LEU A 62 -6.40 -2.17 -21.66
N ILE A 63 -5.57 -3.18 -21.39
CA ILE A 63 -4.16 -3.17 -21.78
C ILE A 63 -4.03 -3.09 -23.31
N PHE A 64 -4.79 -3.89 -24.05
CA PHE A 64 -4.70 -3.90 -25.51
C PHE A 64 -5.31 -2.66 -26.17
N THR A 65 -6.33 -2.05 -25.56
CA THR A 65 -7.02 -0.88 -26.14
C THR A 65 -6.40 0.46 -25.73
N TYR A 66 -5.94 0.58 -24.48
CA TYR A 66 -5.46 1.84 -23.91
C TYR A 66 -4.02 1.77 -23.39
N GLY A 67 -3.40 0.59 -23.35
CA GLY A 67 -2.08 0.40 -22.74
C GLY A 67 -2.07 0.43 -21.21
N ASP A 68 -3.23 0.61 -20.56
CA ASP A 68 -3.33 0.73 -19.10
C ASP A 68 -3.26 -0.64 -18.42
N SER A 69 -2.12 -0.93 -17.80
CA SER A 69 -1.87 -2.14 -17.03
C SER A 69 -2.22 -2.02 -15.54
N GLY A 70 -2.72 -0.86 -15.10
CA GLY A 70 -2.99 -0.55 -13.70
C GLY A 70 -3.96 -1.53 -13.03
N PRO A 71 -5.21 -1.65 -13.52
CA PRO A 71 -6.18 -2.58 -12.94
C PRO A 71 -5.72 -4.04 -12.95
N PHE A 72 -5.07 -4.47 -14.03
CA PHE A 72 -4.53 -5.83 -14.17
C PHE A 72 -3.49 -6.11 -13.07
N THR A 73 -2.53 -5.21 -12.93
CA THR A 73 -1.43 -5.34 -11.96
C THR A 73 -1.95 -5.27 -10.53
N LEU A 74 -2.96 -4.43 -10.26
CA LEU A 74 -3.58 -4.31 -8.94
C LEU A 74 -4.27 -5.61 -8.51
N LEU A 75 -5.07 -6.21 -9.41
CA LEU A 75 -5.78 -7.46 -9.14
C LEU A 75 -4.80 -8.61 -8.95
N LEU A 76 -3.80 -8.73 -9.83
CA LEU A 76 -2.77 -9.76 -9.75
C LEU A 76 -1.92 -9.62 -8.49
N GLY A 77 -1.37 -8.43 -8.25
CA GLY A 77 -0.52 -8.12 -7.10
C GLY A 77 -1.24 -8.36 -5.78
N THR A 78 -2.48 -7.88 -5.63
CA THR A 78 -3.28 -8.11 -4.41
C THR A 78 -3.56 -9.60 -4.19
N THR A 79 -3.85 -10.35 -5.25
CA THR A 79 -4.09 -11.80 -5.16
C THR A 79 -2.82 -12.53 -4.74
N LEU A 80 -1.65 -12.19 -5.31
CA LEU A 80 -0.37 -12.76 -4.92
C LEU A 80 -0.06 -12.48 -3.44
N LEU A 81 -0.28 -11.25 -2.97
CA LEU A 81 -0.11 -10.92 -1.55
C LEU A 81 -1.10 -11.67 -0.67
N ALA A 82 -2.35 -11.87 -1.11
CA ALA A 82 -3.33 -12.67 -0.39
C ALA A 82 -2.94 -14.15 -0.31
N VAL A 83 -2.30 -14.69 -1.36
CA VAL A 83 -1.71 -16.03 -1.33
C VAL A 83 -0.58 -16.09 -0.30
N VAL A 84 0.35 -15.14 -0.31
CA VAL A 84 1.45 -15.07 0.69
C VAL A 84 0.89 -14.99 2.11
N LEU A 85 -0.10 -14.13 2.36
CA LEU A 85 -0.71 -14.02 3.69
C LEU A 85 -1.39 -15.32 4.12
N ARG A 86 -2.09 -15.98 3.20
CA ARG A 86 -2.75 -17.26 3.49
C ARG A 86 -1.75 -18.38 3.80
N THR A 87 -0.64 -18.46 3.08
CA THR A 87 0.33 -19.54 3.24
C THR A 87 1.25 -19.32 4.43
N THR A 88 1.67 -18.08 4.67
CA THR A 88 2.62 -17.74 5.75
C THR A 88 1.94 -17.40 7.07
N VAL A 89 0.67 -16.99 7.03
CA VAL A 89 -0.08 -16.46 8.20
C VAL A 89 0.69 -15.31 8.86
N SER A 90 1.46 -14.55 8.07
CA SER A 90 2.32 -13.48 8.55
C SER A 90 2.10 -12.20 7.74
N LEU A 91 1.49 -11.22 8.39
CA LEU A 91 1.34 -9.89 7.81
C LEU A 91 2.70 -9.25 7.50
N SER A 92 3.69 -9.43 8.39
CA SER A 92 5.06 -8.92 8.19
C SER A 92 5.68 -9.46 6.90
N LEU A 93 5.61 -10.78 6.64
CA LEU A 93 6.14 -11.36 5.40
C LEU A 93 5.36 -10.91 4.17
N THR A 94 4.06 -10.70 4.32
CA THR A 94 3.22 -10.29 3.22
C THR A 94 3.49 -8.85 2.79
N LEU A 95 3.69 -7.94 3.74
CA LEU A 95 4.07 -6.57 3.42
C LEU A 95 5.45 -6.49 2.76
N LEU A 96 6.41 -7.35 3.15
CA LEU A 96 7.68 -7.51 2.42
C LEU A 96 7.45 -8.00 0.99
N GLY A 97 6.52 -8.93 0.77
CA GLY A 97 6.09 -9.31 -0.58
C GLY A 97 5.57 -8.14 -1.42
N GLY A 98 4.99 -7.13 -0.78
CA GLY A 98 4.56 -5.88 -1.43
C GLY A 98 5.70 -5.09 -2.05
N VAL A 99 6.92 -5.17 -1.49
CA VAL A 99 8.14 -4.59 -2.08
C VAL A 99 8.46 -5.26 -3.41
N ALA A 100 8.36 -6.59 -3.47
CA ALA A 100 8.59 -7.34 -4.70
C ALA A 100 7.53 -7.00 -5.76
N VAL A 101 6.25 -6.95 -5.38
CA VAL A 101 5.17 -6.53 -6.29
C VAL A 101 5.44 -5.13 -6.85
N ALA A 102 5.76 -4.16 -6.00
CA ALA A 102 6.07 -2.79 -6.39
C ALA A 102 7.26 -2.69 -7.35
N ALA A 103 8.36 -3.37 -7.02
CA ALA A 103 9.57 -3.37 -7.83
C ALA A 103 9.34 -4.03 -9.20
N LEU A 104 8.66 -5.18 -9.21
CA LEU A 104 8.32 -5.88 -10.45
C LEU A 104 7.36 -5.07 -11.32
N THR A 105 6.41 -4.34 -10.72
CA THR A 105 5.56 -3.41 -11.48
C THR A 105 6.39 -2.30 -12.12
N GLY A 106 7.27 -1.63 -11.36
CA GLY A 106 8.11 -0.57 -11.91
C GLY A 106 9.03 -1.07 -13.02
N LEU A 107 9.65 -2.24 -12.83
CA LEU A 107 10.52 -2.86 -13.84
C LEU A 107 9.73 -3.31 -15.06
N GLY A 108 8.53 -3.88 -14.84
CA GLY A 108 7.62 -4.27 -15.90
C GLY A 108 7.19 -3.08 -16.76
N LEU A 109 6.96 -1.91 -16.16
CA LEU A 109 6.66 -0.70 -16.93
C LEU A 109 7.82 -0.29 -17.84
N LEU A 110 9.07 -0.36 -17.35
CA LEU A 110 10.25 -0.02 -18.14
C LEU A 110 10.48 -0.96 -19.33
N VAL A 111 10.20 -2.26 -19.15
CA VAL A 111 10.50 -3.29 -20.16
C VAL A 111 9.33 -3.55 -21.10
N LEU A 112 8.10 -3.57 -20.58
CA LEU A 112 6.91 -4.02 -21.31
C LEU A 112 5.98 -2.88 -21.72
N ALA A 113 6.10 -1.71 -21.09
CA ALA A 113 5.20 -0.58 -21.30
C ALA A 113 5.94 0.74 -21.57
N SER A 114 7.08 0.67 -22.27
CA SER A 114 7.91 1.85 -22.61
C SER A 114 7.12 2.93 -23.35
N ALA A 115 6.29 2.55 -24.32
CA ALA A 115 5.43 3.48 -25.06
C ALA A 115 4.43 4.22 -24.15
N TYR A 116 3.85 3.52 -23.16
CA TYR A 116 2.95 4.14 -22.18
C TYR A 116 3.72 5.09 -21.24
N LEU A 117 4.93 4.70 -20.81
CA LEU A 117 5.80 5.58 -20.01
C LEU A 117 6.21 6.84 -20.79
N GLU A 118 6.50 6.74 -22.08
CA GLU A 118 6.82 7.89 -22.94
C GLU A 118 5.63 8.84 -23.07
N GLN A 119 4.41 8.32 -23.24
CA GLN A 119 3.18 9.13 -23.23
C GLN A 119 3.00 9.85 -21.90
N LEU A 120 3.16 9.16 -20.78
CA LEU A 120 3.10 9.80 -19.45
C LEU A 120 4.18 10.85 -19.27
N LEU A 121 5.41 10.58 -19.70
CA LEU A 121 6.52 11.52 -19.66
C LEU A 121 6.18 12.80 -20.44
N ALA A 122 5.60 12.67 -21.63
CA ALA A 122 5.18 13.81 -22.45
C ALA A 122 4.13 14.67 -21.72
N VAL A 123 3.13 14.04 -21.09
CA VAL A 123 2.12 14.73 -20.28
C VAL A 123 2.76 15.47 -19.10
N PHE A 124 3.71 14.84 -18.41
CA PHE A 124 4.43 15.48 -17.30
C PHE A 124 5.29 16.67 -17.77
N VAL A 125 5.96 16.55 -18.90
CA VAL A 125 6.78 17.63 -19.47
C VAL A 125 5.90 18.82 -19.87
N GLU A 126 4.78 18.56 -20.52
CA GLU A 126 3.81 19.60 -20.90
C GLU A 126 3.20 20.27 -19.67
N PHE A 127 2.81 19.49 -18.66
CA PHE A 127 2.32 20.02 -17.39
C PHE A 127 3.36 20.92 -16.70
N ILE A 128 4.62 20.48 -16.63
CA ILE A 128 5.70 21.29 -16.04
C ILE A 128 5.91 22.58 -16.83
N ALA A 129 5.94 22.52 -18.16
CA ALA A 129 6.07 23.71 -19.01
C ALA A 129 4.91 24.69 -18.77
N SER A 130 3.69 24.18 -18.62
CA SER A 130 2.51 25.00 -18.30
C SER A 130 2.62 25.70 -16.93
N LEU A 131 3.23 25.04 -15.93
CA LEU A 131 3.47 25.63 -14.61
C LEU A 131 4.57 26.69 -14.65
N GLU A 132 5.68 26.40 -15.33
CA GLU A 132 6.78 27.36 -15.51
C GLU A 132 6.29 28.63 -16.22
N GLN A 133 5.43 28.49 -17.22
CA GLN A 133 4.81 29.63 -17.89
C GLN A 133 3.93 30.46 -16.93
N GLN A 134 3.09 29.81 -16.12
CA GLN A 134 2.26 30.51 -15.12
C GLN A 134 3.12 31.26 -14.08
N PHE A 135 4.24 30.69 -13.64
CA PHE A 135 5.17 31.39 -12.75
C PHE A 135 5.86 32.56 -13.45
N ALA A 136 6.25 32.39 -14.72
CA ALA A 136 6.87 33.45 -15.51
C ALA A 136 5.91 34.63 -15.73
N GLU A 137 4.63 34.36 -15.97
CA GLU A 137 3.56 35.38 -16.04
C GLU A 137 3.37 36.10 -14.70
N GLY A 138 3.58 35.40 -13.58
CA GLY A 138 3.64 35.97 -12.22
C GLY A 138 4.97 36.66 -11.86
N GLY A 139 5.90 36.80 -12.80
CA GLY A 139 7.20 37.46 -12.60
C GLY A 139 8.27 36.59 -11.90
N GLN A 140 8.03 35.29 -11.72
CA GLN A 140 9.00 34.34 -11.17
C GLN A 140 9.51 33.40 -12.27
N GLN A 141 10.80 33.51 -12.62
CA GLN A 141 11.44 32.50 -13.47
C GLN A 141 11.83 31.29 -12.62
N VAL A 142 10.99 30.27 -12.64
CA VAL A 142 11.25 28.98 -12.00
C VAL A 142 11.58 27.97 -13.08
N THR A 143 12.66 27.22 -12.91
CA THR A 143 12.96 26.05 -13.74
C THR A 143 12.78 24.80 -12.91
N LEU A 144 11.77 24.00 -13.25
CA LEU A 144 11.44 22.76 -12.58
C LEU A 144 12.18 21.59 -13.22
N GLN A 145 12.67 20.66 -12.40
CA GLN A 145 13.32 19.47 -12.92
C GLN A 145 12.29 18.54 -13.56
N ARG A 146 12.54 18.14 -14.81
CA ARG A 146 11.69 17.20 -15.53
C ARG A 146 11.98 15.78 -15.02
N PRO A 147 10.97 14.97 -14.69
CA PRO A 147 11.19 13.60 -14.22
C PRO A 147 11.74 12.73 -15.35
N SER A 148 12.55 11.73 -15.04
CA SER A 148 12.97 10.72 -16.01
C SER A 148 11.96 9.57 -16.09
N ALA A 149 11.99 8.79 -17.17
CA ALA A 149 11.16 7.58 -17.30
C ALA A 149 11.43 6.59 -16.15
N LEU A 150 12.69 6.46 -15.72
CA LEU A 150 13.08 5.65 -14.57
C LEU A 150 12.42 6.14 -13.28
N GLN A 151 12.39 7.46 -13.06
CA GLN A 151 11.78 8.06 -11.89
C GLN A 151 10.26 7.84 -11.86
N ILE A 152 9.57 8.02 -13.00
CA ILE A 152 8.13 7.78 -13.16
C ILE A 152 7.81 6.30 -12.92
N ALA A 153 8.58 5.38 -13.51
CA ALA A 153 8.38 3.95 -13.31
C ALA A 153 8.51 3.54 -11.83
N GLY A 154 9.50 4.09 -11.12
CA GLY A 154 9.67 3.88 -9.68
C GLY A 154 8.50 4.43 -8.87
N LEU A 155 7.98 5.62 -9.24
CA LEU A 155 6.82 6.23 -8.60
C LEU A 155 5.55 5.39 -8.79
N MET A 156 5.30 4.95 -10.03
CA MET A 156 4.16 4.09 -10.36
C MET A 156 4.27 2.73 -9.68
N GLY A 157 5.47 2.14 -9.65
CA GLY A 157 5.73 0.89 -8.92
C GLY A 157 5.44 1.01 -7.43
N ALA A 158 5.93 2.08 -6.78
CA ALA A 158 5.64 2.37 -5.38
C ALA A 158 4.14 2.57 -5.12
N GLY A 159 3.47 3.36 -5.97
CA GLY A 159 2.03 3.60 -5.87
C GLY A 159 1.19 2.34 -6.06
N MET A 160 1.58 1.47 -7.00
CA MET A 160 0.92 0.19 -7.23
C MET A 160 1.13 -0.77 -6.06
N GLY A 161 2.36 -0.88 -5.55
CA GLY A 161 2.67 -1.68 -4.36
C GLY A 161 1.87 -1.27 -3.15
N MET A 162 1.82 0.05 -2.88
CA MET A 162 0.99 0.63 -1.83
C MET A 162 -0.49 0.27 -2.02
N SER A 163 -1.01 0.41 -3.23
CA SER A 163 -2.41 0.09 -3.56
C SER A 163 -2.73 -1.40 -3.36
N CYS A 164 -1.85 -2.30 -3.81
CA CYS A 164 -1.98 -3.73 -3.59
C CYS A 164 -2.01 -4.09 -2.10
N ILE A 165 -1.11 -3.49 -1.31
CA ILE A 165 -1.09 -3.66 0.14
C ILE A 165 -2.39 -3.16 0.76
N LEU A 166 -2.86 -1.96 0.41
CA LEU A 166 -4.10 -1.41 0.94
C LEU A 166 -5.32 -2.28 0.60
N CYS A 167 -5.41 -2.79 -0.63
CA CYS A 167 -6.46 -3.72 -1.04
C CYS A 167 -6.41 -5.03 -0.26
N LEU A 168 -5.21 -5.56 -0.01
CA LEU A 168 -5.02 -6.74 0.84
C LEU A 168 -5.44 -6.46 2.29
N LEU A 169 -5.00 -5.34 2.88
CA LEU A 169 -5.35 -4.98 4.25
C LEU A 169 -6.87 -4.81 4.39
N LEU A 170 -7.52 -4.25 3.38
CA LEU A 170 -8.98 -4.18 3.31
C LEU A 170 -9.62 -5.57 3.24
N ALA A 171 -9.10 -6.46 2.39
CA ALA A 171 -9.54 -7.85 2.32
C ALA A 171 -9.41 -8.57 3.67
N ARG A 172 -8.28 -8.38 4.35
CA ARG A 172 -8.00 -8.95 5.68
C ARG A 172 -8.90 -8.35 6.76
N TYR A 173 -9.14 -7.04 6.72
CA TYR A 173 -10.11 -6.35 7.57
C TYR A 173 -11.51 -6.95 7.39
N TRP A 174 -12.00 -7.08 6.15
CA TRP A 174 -13.28 -7.71 5.85
C TRP A 174 -13.34 -9.15 6.35
N GLN A 175 -12.29 -9.94 6.12
CA GLN A 175 -12.22 -11.30 6.63
C GLN A 175 -12.39 -11.34 8.16
N SER A 176 -11.70 -10.45 8.90
CA SER A 176 -11.85 -10.36 10.34
C SER A 176 -13.25 -9.88 10.74
N ALA A 177 -13.82 -8.87 10.10
CA ALA A 177 -15.15 -8.37 10.41
C ALA A 177 -16.27 -9.41 10.24
N LEU A 178 -16.11 -10.36 9.32
CA LEU A 178 -17.09 -11.41 9.05
C LEU A 178 -16.87 -12.68 9.87
N TYR A 179 -15.61 -13.06 10.12
CA TYR A 179 -15.28 -14.39 10.63
C TYR A 179 -14.44 -14.40 11.92
N ASN A 180 -13.80 -13.27 12.28
CA ASN A 180 -13.01 -13.14 13.50
C ASN A 180 -12.96 -11.66 13.97
N PRO A 181 -14.07 -11.13 14.54
CA PRO A 181 -14.20 -9.70 14.82
C PRO A 181 -13.05 -9.17 15.68
N GLY A 182 -12.42 -8.08 15.23
CA GLY A 182 -11.27 -7.47 15.92
C GLY A 182 -9.91 -8.09 15.60
N GLY A 183 -9.86 -9.26 14.95
CA GLY A 183 -8.61 -9.98 14.67
C GLY A 183 -7.61 -9.20 13.81
N PHE A 184 -8.08 -8.38 12.84
CA PHE A 184 -7.18 -7.52 12.07
C PHE A 184 -6.53 -6.43 12.94
N GLY A 185 -7.26 -5.89 13.92
CA GLY A 185 -6.73 -4.82 14.77
C GLY A 185 -5.60 -5.30 15.67
N SER A 186 -5.71 -6.50 16.25
CA SER A 186 -4.62 -7.10 17.03
C SER A 186 -3.41 -7.44 16.16
N GLU A 187 -3.65 -8.04 14.99
CA GLU A 187 -2.60 -8.39 14.01
C GLU A 187 -1.85 -7.16 13.50
N PHE A 188 -2.56 -6.12 13.09
CA PHE A 188 -1.96 -4.88 12.57
C PHE A 188 -1.14 -4.17 13.65
N ARG A 189 -1.66 -4.02 14.88
CA ARG A 189 -0.90 -3.36 15.97
C ARG A 189 0.34 -4.15 16.41
N ALA A 190 0.36 -5.46 16.20
CA ALA A 190 1.50 -6.32 16.47
C ALA A 190 2.57 -6.31 15.35
N LEU A 191 2.28 -5.65 14.21
CA LEU A 191 3.21 -5.56 13.09
C LEU A 191 4.54 -4.93 13.51
N ARG A 192 5.60 -5.73 13.37
CA ARG A 192 6.98 -5.34 13.64
C ARG A 192 7.94 -6.20 12.81
N TYR A 193 9.17 -5.70 12.63
CA TYR A 193 10.27 -6.44 12.03
C TYR A 193 11.44 -6.58 13.01
N PRO A 194 12.25 -7.66 12.90
CA PRO A 194 13.52 -7.75 13.60
C PRO A 194 14.51 -6.65 13.15
N PRO A 195 15.43 -6.21 14.02
CA PRO A 195 16.46 -5.22 13.71
C PRO A 195 17.19 -5.45 12.39
N ALA A 196 17.57 -6.70 12.09
CA ALA A 196 18.32 -7.05 10.88
C ALA A 196 17.51 -6.77 9.60
N VAL A 197 16.20 -7.08 9.61
CA VAL A 197 15.31 -6.83 8.47
C VAL A 197 15.08 -5.33 8.29
N THR A 198 14.82 -4.62 9.39
CA THR A 198 14.68 -3.16 9.38
C THR A 198 15.94 -2.48 8.83
N ALA A 199 17.12 -2.87 9.33
CA ALA A 199 18.41 -2.35 8.89
C ALA A 199 18.64 -2.63 7.39
N ALA A 200 18.35 -3.84 6.93
CA ALA A 200 18.46 -4.18 5.51
C ALA A 200 17.56 -3.30 4.64
N MET A 201 16.32 -3.06 5.04
CA MET A 201 15.40 -2.18 4.29
C MET A 201 15.91 -0.73 4.22
N VAL A 202 16.41 -0.20 5.34
CA VAL A 202 17.00 1.15 5.39
C VAL A 202 18.25 1.22 4.53
N LEU A 203 19.15 0.24 4.63
CA LEU A 203 20.37 0.19 3.82
C LEU A 203 20.06 0.11 2.33
N VAL A 204 19.10 -0.71 1.92
CA VAL A 204 18.66 -0.78 0.51
C VAL A 204 18.07 0.55 0.06
N ALA A 205 17.20 1.18 0.87
CA ALA A 205 16.62 2.48 0.53
C ALA A 205 17.70 3.57 0.36
N VAL A 206 18.66 3.62 1.28
CA VAL A 206 19.78 4.58 1.21
C VAL A 206 20.69 4.29 0.01
N ALA A 207 21.07 3.03 -0.21
CA ALA A 207 21.93 2.64 -1.32
C ALA A 207 21.29 2.96 -2.68
N VAL A 208 20.01 2.61 -2.86
CA VAL A 208 19.25 2.92 -4.08
C VAL A 208 19.12 4.43 -4.25
N SER A 209 18.80 5.18 -3.19
CA SER A 209 18.72 6.64 -3.25
C SER A 209 20.07 7.30 -3.57
N ALA A 210 21.18 6.69 -3.20
CA ALA A 210 22.53 7.20 -3.45
C ALA A 210 22.98 7.04 -4.91
N LEU A 211 22.31 6.20 -5.70
CA LEU A 211 22.60 6.03 -7.14
C LEU A 211 22.21 7.25 -7.98
N GLY A 212 21.37 8.14 -7.46
CA GLY A 212 20.97 9.37 -8.14
C GLY A 212 19.54 9.78 -7.82
N VAL A 213 19.17 10.99 -8.26
CA VAL A 213 17.82 11.56 -8.03
C VAL A 213 16.73 10.69 -8.65
N GLU A 214 17.00 10.08 -9.80
CA GLU A 214 16.04 9.22 -10.52
C GLU A 214 15.67 7.94 -9.77
N TYR A 215 16.56 7.46 -8.89
CA TYR A 215 16.35 6.25 -8.10
C TYR A 215 15.64 6.52 -6.76
N ARG A 216 15.40 7.79 -6.39
CA ARG A 216 14.76 8.12 -5.10
C ARG A 216 13.34 7.56 -4.99
N THR A 217 12.59 7.51 -6.08
CA THR A 217 11.23 6.91 -6.09
C THR A 217 11.29 5.39 -5.91
N TRP A 218 12.36 4.74 -6.36
CA TRP A 218 12.62 3.32 -6.11
C TRP A 218 13.03 3.05 -4.66
N ALA A 219 13.75 3.96 -4.02
CA ALA A 219 14.04 3.85 -2.59
C ALA A 219 12.77 3.85 -1.72
N VAL A 220 11.70 4.54 -2.15
CA VAL A 220 10.39 4.52 -1.48
C VAL A 220 9.82 3.10 -1.44
N ILE A 221 10.00 2.30 -2.50
CA ILE A 221 9.53 0.91 -2.58
C ILE A 221 10.08 0.08 -1.42
N ALA A 222 11.39 0.19 -1.16
CA ALA A 222 12.04 -0.52 -0.05
C ALA A 222 11.52 -0.09 1.33
N SER A 223 10.99 1.13 1.44
CA SER A 223 10.44 1.68 2.68
C SER A 223 8.95 1.39 2.91
N LEU A 224 8.24 0.83 1.93
CA LEU A 224 6.78 0.59 2.00
C LEU A 224 6.36 -0.15 3.30
N PRO A 225 6.96 -1.29 3.68
CA PRO A 225 6.54 -2.00 4.89
C PRO A 225 6.81 -1.20 6.18
N LEU A 226 7.87 -0.40 6.23
CA LEU A 226 8.18 0.43 7.39
C LEU A 226 7.14 1.54 7.61
N ASN A 227 6.54 2.07 6.53
CA ASN A 227 5.41 3.00 6.65
C ASN A 227 4.25 2.35 7.42
N PHE A 228 3.91 1.09 7.10
CA PHE A 228 2.85 0.36 7.79
C PHE A 228 3.22 0.00 9.23
N VAL A 229 4.50 -0.30 9.53
CA VAL A 229 4.98 -0.49 10.91
C VAL A 229 4.81 0.80 11.72
N GLY A 230 5.14 1.95 11.14
CA GLY A 230 4.94 3.25 11.78
C GLY A 230 3.47 3.52 12.10
N LEU A 231 2.57 3.28 11.14
CA LEU A 231 1.13 3.36 11.37
C LEU A 231 0.67 2.38 12.45
N ALA A 232 1.12 1.12 12.40
CA ALA A 232 0.83 0.10 13.40
C ALA A 232 1.28 0.51 14.81
N LEU A 233 2.43 1.18 14.92
CA LEU A 233 2.96 1.66 16.19
C LEU A 233 2.07 2.76 16.79
N VAL A 234 1.58 3.71 15.98
CA VAL A 234 0.62 4.73 16.45
C VAL A 234 -0.68 4.09 16.89
N HIS A 235 -1.22 3.15 16.11
CA HIS A 235 -2.43 2.40 16.47
C HIS A 235 -2.24 1.58 17.75
N ALA A 236 -1.07 0.98 17.94
CA ALA A 236 -0.71 0.29 19.18
C ALA A 236 -0.73 1.26 20.35
N ARG A 237 -0.08 2.42 20.22
CA ARG A 237 0.02 3.44 21.26
C ARG A 237 -1.34 3.95 21.71
N VAL A 238 -2.23 4.29 20.78
CA VAL A 238 -3.59 4.76 21.07
C VAL A 238 -4.38 3.71 21.85
N GLN A 239 -4.31 2.44 21.43
CA GLN A 239 -5.02 1.35 22.09
C GLN A 239 -4.53 1.10 23.52
N MET A 240 -3.21 1.06 23.76
CA MET A 240 -2.69 0.78 25.11
C MET A 240 -2.91 1.93 26.08
N ARG A 241 -2.94 3.18 25.58
CA ARG A 241 -3.21 4.36 26.41
C ARG A 241 -4.70 4.61 26.65
N GLY A 242 -5.58 3.75 26.11
CA GLY A 242 -7.03 3.94 26.22
C GLY A 242 -7.52 5.25 25.61
N MET A 243 -6.79 5.78 24.61
CA MET A 243 -7.09 7.08 24.00
C MET A 243 -8.32 6.96 23.09
N SER A 244 -9.09 8.04 22.97
CA SER A 244 -10.25 8.08 22.07
C SER A 244 -9.82 8.00 20.60
N GLY A 245 -10.72 7.51 19.74
CA GLY A 245 -10.47 7.40 18.30
C GLY A 245 -10.16 8.75 17.61
N GLY A 246 -10.55 9.88 18.21
CA GLY A 246 -10.26 11.22 17.70
C GLY A 246 -8.76 11.53 17.60
N TRP A 247 -7.92 10.88 18.41
CA TRP A 247 -6.46 11.00 18.29
C TRP A 247 -5.92 10.44 16.97
N LEU A 248 -6.53 9.36 16.46
CA LEU A 248 -6.16 8.83 15.16
C LEU A 248 -6.58 9.77 14.04
N VAL A 249 -7.73 10.44 14.16
CA VAL A 249 -8.16 11.46 13.19
C VAL A 249 -7.15 12.60 13.13
N GLY A 250 -6.77 13.16 14.28
CA GLY A 250 -5.74 14.20 14.35
C GLY A 250 -4.38 13.75 13.79
N PHE A 251 -3.96 12.51 14.12
CA PHE A 251 -2.74 11.93 13.56
C PHE A 251 -2.80 11.79 12.03
N TYR A 252 -3.90 11.29 11.46
CA TYR A 252 -4.02 11.15 10.01
C TYR A 252 -4.07 12.50 9.28
N LEU A 253 -4.72 13.51 9.87
CA LEU A 253 -4.67 14.88 9.34
C LEU A 253 -3.24 15.44 9.35
N ALA A 254 -2.52 15.28 10.46
CA ALA A 254 -1.12 15.69 10.55
C ALA A 254 -0.22 14.90 9.59
N TRP A 255 -0.41 13.58 9.48
CA TRP A 255 0.33 12.71 8.57
C TRP A 255 0.06 13.06 7.10
N LEU A 256 -1.16 13.47 6.75
CA LEU A 256 -1.51 13.88 5.39
C LEU A 256 -0.90 15.24 5.04
N LEU A 257 -0.99 16.21 5.94
CA LEU A 257 -0.65 17.62 5.69
C LEU A 257 0.83 17.96 5.96
N LEU A 258 1.52 17.21 6.82
CA LEU A 258 2.86 17.55 7.31
C LEU A 258 3.87 16.45 6.96
N ASP A 259 4.76 16.73 6.01
CA ASP A 259 5.84 15.81 5.63
C ASP A 259 6.77 15.40 6.79
N PRO A 260 7.11 16.29 7.76
CA PRO A 260 7.89 15.89 8.92
C PRO A 260 7.25 14.76 9.74
N VAL A 261 5.92 14.65 9.77
CA VAL A 261 5.21 13.59 10.49
C VAL A 261 5.46 12.23 9.86
N LYS A 262 5.50 12.16 8.52
CA LYS A 262 5.80 10.91 7.78
C LYS A 262 7.23 10.44 8.10
N LEU A 263 8.19 11.38 8.10
CA LEU A 263 9.59 11.08 8.43
C LEU A 263 9.75 10.64 9.89
N LEU A 264 9.15 11.37 10.85
CA LEU A 264 9.19 11.00 12.27
C LEU A 264 8.57 9.63 12.51
N MET A 265 7.43 9.35 11.89
CA MET A 265 6.78 8.04 11.95
C MET A 265 7.72 6.93 11.47
N MET A 266 8.42 7.14 10.35
CA MET A 266 9.41 6.21 9.81
C MET A 266 10.57 5.99 10.79
N VAL A 267 11.12 7.07 11.36
CA VAL A 267 12.20 6.99 12.37
C VAL A 267 11.74 6.19 13.59
N PHE A 268 10.53 6.44 14.09
CA PHE A 268 9.99 5.67 15.21
C PHE A 268 9.80 4.20 14.86
N ALA A 269 9.36 3.87 13.64
CA ALA A 269 9.25 2.49 13.18
C ALA A 269 10.61 1.78 13.16
N VAL A 270 11.65 2.47 12.73
CA VAL A 270 13.03 1.98 12.74
C VAL A 270 13.46 1.74 14.18
N VAL A 271 13.46 2.76 15.04
CA VAL A 271 13.91 2.69 16.43
C VAL A 271 13.15 1.63 17.24
N ASP A 272 11.84 1.50 17.03
CA ASP A 272 10.99 0.50 17.69
C ASP A 272 11.48 -0.94 17.45
N SER A 273 12.10 -1.23 16.29
CA SER A 273 12.62 -2.58 16.02
C SER A 273 13.78 -2.99 16.94
N TRP A 274 14.55 -2.03 17.48
CA TRP A 274 15.61 -2.29 18.47
C TRP A 274 15.11 -2.13 19.90
N LEU A 275 14.33 -1.09 20.18
CA LEU A 275 13.98 -0.71 21.56
C LEU A 275 12.73 -1.37 22.10
N ASP A 276 11.91 -1.98 21.22
CA ASP A 276 10.61 -2.59 21.50
C ASP A 276 9.76 -1.69 22.40
N PHE A 277 9.24 -0.59 21.84
CA PHE A 277 8.46 0.38 22.61
C PHE A 277 7.22 -0.26 23.23
N ARG A 278 6.61 -1.23 22.52
CA ARG A 278 5.43 -1.96 22.98
C ARG A 278 5.67 -2.69 24.30
N ARG A 279 6.82 -3.36 24.44
CA ARG A 279 7.21 -4.00 25.70
C ARG A 279 7.39 -2.98 26.84
N ARG A 280 8.01 -1.84 26.56
CA ARG A 280 8.25 -0.78 27.57
C ARG A 280 6.95 -0.13 28.04
N TRP A 281 6.00 0.06 27.13
CA TRP A 281 4.70 0.63 27.47
C TRP A 281 3.86 -0.31 28.32
N ALA A 282 3.96 -1.62 28.11
CA ALA A 282 3.26 -2.62 28.93
C ALA A 282 3.84 -2.73 30.36
N GLY A 283 5.14 -2.48 30.55
CA GLY A 283 5.78 -2.46 31.87
C GLY A 283 5.61 -1.15 32.66
N ALA A 284 5.08 -0.10 32.04
CA ALA A 284 4.76 1.15 32.69
C ALA A 284 3.26 1.15 33.03
N GLU A 285 2.88 0.53 34.16
CA GLU A 285 1.52 0.63 34.68
C GLU A 285 1.10 2.11 34.81
N PRO A 286 -0.12 2.49 34.38
CA PRO A 286 -0.68 3.77 34.75
C PRO A 286 -0.88 3.80 36.28
N PRO A 287 -0.65 4.93 36.98
CA PRO A 287 -1.02 5.02 38.38
C PRO A 287 -2.51 4.67 38.52
N ALA A 288 -2.82 3.80 39.48
CA ALA A 288 -4.18 3.41 39.82
C ALA A 288 -5.03 4.68 39.90
N ARG A 289 -6.11 4.73 39.12
CA ARG A 289 -7.14 5.76 39.33
C ARG A 289 -7.69 5.48 40.72
N GLY A 290 -7.33 6.33 41.68
CA GLY A 290 -7.87 6.29 43.03
C GLY A 290 -9.38 6.42 42.94
N ASP A 291 -10.06 5.44 43.52
CA ASP A 291 -11.49 5.45 43.72
C ASP A 291 -11.82 6.58 44.70
N GLY A 292 -12.68 7.50 44.26
CA GLY A 292 -13.27 8.57 45.05
C GLY A 292 -14.69 8.82 44.58
#